data_AF-A0A7X9WXH7-F1
#
_entry.id   AF-A0A7X9WXH7-F1
#
_cell.length_a   1.000
_cell.length_b   1.000
_cell.length_c   1.000
_cell.angle_alpha   90.00
_cell.angle_beta   90.00
_cell.angle_gamma   90.00
#
_symmetry.space_group_name_H-M   'P 1'
#
loop_
_entity.id
_entity.type
_entity.pdbx_description
1 polymer ?
#
loop_
_entity_poly.entity_id
_entity_poly.type
_entity_poly.pdbx_seq_one_letter_code
_entity_poly.pdbx_strand_id
1 'polypeptide(L)' 'MTSAAALMKAQTWLAAHQDKDGSVTAKSINKDRKPGTGAYLFMTDEATGMAALAMRR' A
#
# COMPACT_ATOMS: atom_id res chain seq x y z
N MET A 1 2.95 2.42 19.67
CA MET A 1 3.17 3.87 19.51
C MET A 1 4.18 4.07 18.40
N THR A 2 3.84 4.85 17.36
CA THR A 2 4.75 5.14 16.24
C THR A 2 5.76 6.20 16.70
N SER A 3 7.06 5.95 16.53
CA SER A 3 8.08 6.91 16.93
C SER A 3 8.11 8.13 15.99
N ALA A 4 8.61 9.27 16.47
CA ALA A 4 8.75 10.48 15.65
C ALA A 4 9.59 10.23 14.38
N ALA A 5 10.60 9.37 14.47
CA ALA A 5 11.42 8.97 13.32
C ALA A 5 10.62 8.16 12.28
N ALA A 6 9.73 7.28 12.72
CA ALA A 6 8.85 6.53 11.82
C ALA A 6 7.81 7.44 11.15
N LEU A 7 7.28 8.44 11.87
CA LEU A 7 6.37 9.43 11.32
C LEU A 7 7.02 10.29 10.24
N MET A 8 8.23 10.79 10.49
CA MET A 8 8.97 11.62 9.53
C MET A 8 9.27 10.85 8.24
N LYS A 9 9.67 9.58 8.34
CA LYS A 9 9.88 8.71 7.17
C LYS A 9 8.61 8.52 6.34
N ALA A 10 7.46 8.33 7.00
CA ALA A 10 6.18 8.19 6.31
C ALA A 10 5.78 9.48 5.58
N GLN A 11 5.97 10.64 6.20
CA GLN A 11 5.69 11.95 5.59
C GLN A 11 6.56 12.20 4.35
N THR A 12 7.86 11.93 4.44
CA THR A 12 8.77 12.05 3.29
C THR A 12 8.37 11.12 2.16
N TRP A 13 7.96 9.88 2.49
CA TRP A 13 7.50 8.94 1.48
C TRP A 13 6.24 9.43 0.78
N LEU A 14 5.23 9.89 1.53
CA LEU A 14 3.99 10.43 0.98
C LEU A 14 4.25 11.62 0.06
N ALA A 15 5.09 12.57 0.47
CA ALA A 15 5.44 13.73 -0.35
C ALA A 15 6.05 13.37 -1.71
N ALA A 16 6.79 12.25 -1.78
CA ALA A 16 7.43 11.79 -3.00
C ALA A 16 6.52 10.91 -3.90
N HIS A 17 5.42 10.38 -3.39
CA HIS A 17 4.59 9.37 -4.08
C HIS A 17 3.12 9.77 -4.24
N GLN A 18 2.71 10.91 -3.69
CA GLN A 18 1.37 11.46 -3.89
C GLN A 18 1.28 12.25 -5.21
N ASP A 19 0.15 12.13 -5.88
CA ASP A 19 -0.21 12.93 -7.04
C ASP A 19 -0.54 14.38 -6.62
N LYS A 20 -0.71 15.28 -7.61
CA LYS A 20 -0.94 16.72 -7.36
C LYS A 20 -2.20 17.03 -6.55
N ASP A 21 -3.16 16.12 -6.54
CA ASP A 21 -4.40 16.19 -5.77
C ASP A 21 -4.28 15.56 -4.37
N GLY A 22 -3.09 15.06 -4.00
CA GLY A 22 -2.82 14.40 -2.72
C GLY A 22 -3.24 12.93 -2.68
N SER A 23 -3.72 12.36 -3.80
CA SER A 23 -4.01 10.94 -3.88
C SER A 23 -2.73 10.11 -3.99
N VAL A 24 -2.74 8.88 -3.50
CA VAL A 24 -1.66 7.91 -3.73
C VAL A 24 -2.23 6.80 -4.58
N THR A 25 -1.77 6.70 -5.83
CA THR A 25 -2.26 5.70 -6.76
C THR A 25 -1.90 4.29 -6.27
N ALA A 26 -2.91 3.50 -5.91
CA ALA A 26 -2.73 2.09 -5.57
C ALA A 26 -2.64 1.25 -6.85
N LYS A 27 -1.52 0.55 -7.06
CA LYS A 27 -1.36 -0.41 -8.15
C LYS A 27 -1.46 -1.84 -7.61
N SER A 28 -2.40 -2.62 -8.14
CA SER A 28 -2.48 -4.05 -7.83
C SER A 28 -1.30 -4.76 -8.47
N ILE A 29 -0.38 -5.27 -7.65
CA ILE A 29 0.79 -6.02 -8.08
C ILE A 29 0.41 -7.35 -8.77
N ASN A 30 -0.83 -7.82 -8.60
CA ASN A 30 -1.40 -8.93 -9.34
C ASN A 30 -1.41 -8.69 -10.85
N LYS A 31 -1.56 -7.44 -11.30
CA LYS A 31 -1.55 -7.08 -12.73
C LYS A 31 -0.15 -7.15 -13.36
N ASP A 32 0.89 -7.03 -12.54
CA ASP A 32 2.29 -7.15 -12.97
C ASP A 32 2.84 -8.57 -12.75
N ARG A 33 1.97 -9.52 -12.38
CA ARG A 33 2.39 -10.90 -12.08
C ARG A 33 2.94 -11.56 -13.35
N LYS A 34 4.21 -12.01 -13.29
CA LYS A 34 4.77 -12.85 -14.35
C LYS A 34 3.98 -14.15 -14.44
N PRO A 35 3.54 -14.58 -15.64
CA PRO A 35 2.90 -15.88 -15.83
C PRO A 35 3.77 -17.00 -15.22
N GLY A 36 3.15 -17.89 -14.44
CA GLY A 36 3.86 -19.00 -13.77
C GLY A 36 4.35 -18.73 -12.34
N THR A 37 4.26 -17.50 -11.81
CA THR A 37 4.54 -17.24 -10.40
C THR A 37 3.36 -17.61 -9.49
N GLY A 38 3.65 -18.22 -8.33
CA GLY A 38 2.64 -18.71 -7.40
C GLY A 38 1.76 -17.59 -6.85
N ALA A 39 0.44 -17.75 -6.97
CA ALA A 39 -0.54 -16.74 -6.58
C ALA A 39 -0.59 -16.43 -5.06
N TYR A 40 0.00 -17.30 -4.23
CA TYR A 40 -0.06 -17.20 -2.77
C TYR A 40 0.80 -16.07 -2.17
N LEU A 41 1.65 -15.42 -2.96
CA LEU A 41 2.43 -14.25 -2.53
C LEU A 41 1.69 -12.92 -2.69
N PHE A 42 0.44 -12.97 -3.17
CA PHE A 42 -0.36 -11.80 -3.46
C PHE A 42 -1.68 -11.87 -2.70
N MET A 43 -1.90 -10.94 -1.76
CA MET A 43 -3.21 -10.78 -1.13
C MET A 43 -4.26 -10.49 -2.21
N THR A 44 -5.41 -11.14 -2.10
CA THR A 44 -6.57 -10.80 -2.92
C THR A 44 -6.99 -9.37 -2.63
N ASP A 45 -7.64 -8.70 -3.60
CA ASP A 45 -8.13 -7.34 -3.41
C ASP A 45 -9.09 -7.25 -2.20
N GLU A 46 -9.85 -8.33 -1.95
CA GLU A 46 -10.75 -8.47 -0.80
C GLU A 46 -10.00 -8.57 0.53
N ALA A 47 -8.93 -9.38 0.61
CA ALA A 47 -8.07 -9.43 1.78
C ALA A 47 -7.38 -8.07 2.03
N THR A 48 -7.00 -7.37 0.95
CA THR A 48 -6.38 -6.03 1.01
C THR A 48 -7.37 -5.00 1.54
N GLY A 49 -8.63 -5.05 1.09
CA GLY A 49 -9.71 -4.21 1.59
C GLY A 49 -9.99 -4.42 3.07
N MET A 50 -10.04 -5.68 3.52
CA MET A 50 -10.25 -6.01 4.94
C MET A 50 -9.08 -5.55 5.82
N ALA A 51 -7.84 -5.69 5.35
CA ALA A 51 -6.67 -5.18 6.08
C ALA A 51 -6.66 -3.65 6.17
N ALA A 52 -7.02 -2.95 5.08
CA ALA A 52 -7.13 -1.49 5.09
C ALA A 52 -8.25 -1.00 6.02
N LEU A 53 -9.39 -1.71 6.07
CA LEU A 53 -10.49 -1.45 7.00
C LEU A 53 -10.06 -1.66 8.46
N ALA A 54 -9.35 -2.76 8.76
CA ALA A 54 -8.87 -3.05 10.11
C ALA A 54 -7.83 -2.03 10.63
N MET A 55 -7.14 -1.30 9.73
CA MET A 55 -6.21 -0.24 10.09
C MET A 55 -6.87 1.14 10.27
N ARG A 56 -8.14 1.29 9.88
CA ARG A 56 -8.93 2.49 10.14
C ARG A 56 -9.44 2.44 11.59
N ARG A 57 -9.09 3.47 12.37
CA ARG A 57 -9.70 3.74 13.68
C ARG A 57 -11.04 4.44 13.51
#